data_AF-A0A2A2RDU2-F1
#
_entry.id   AF-A0A2A2RDU2-F1
#
_cell.length_a   1.000
_cell.length_b   1.000
_cell.length_c   1.000
_cell.angle_alpha   90.00
_cell.angle_beta   90.00
_cell.angle_gamma   90.00
#
_symmetry.space_group_name_H-M   'P 1'
#
loop_
_entity.id
_entity.type
_entity.pdbx_description
1 polymer ?
#
loop_
_entity_poly.entity_id
_entity_poly.type
_entity_poly.pdbx_seq_one_letter_code
_entity_poly.pdbx_strand_id
1 'polypeptide(L)'
;MTLFLFLPRWAGWSKVDVLKAGGALLVGMNARAFATGMGIHLVMGVGFSFLYAVFLGFSHLPFNTLTGALLGSLHGVVVMLLVAILIMEHHPVARYHERGPATGLAHLGAHILYGATVGWVVGLMN
;
A
#
# COMPACT_ATOMS: atom_id res chain seq x y z
N MET A 1 -4.80 -1.28 -6.01
CA MET A 1 -3.49 -1.36 -5.32
C MET A 1 -2.90 -2.74 -5.28
N THR A 2 -3.63 -3.78 -4.87
CA THR A 2 -3.07 -5.11 -4.62
C THR A 2 -2.19 -5.65 -5.76
N LEU A 3 -2.61 -5.49 -7.02
CA LEU A 3 -1.81 -5.90 -8.19
C LEU A 3 -0.45 -5.18 -8.25
N PHE A 4 -0.41 -3.89 -7.94
CA PHE A 4 0.83 -3.11 -7.92
C PHE A 4 1.78 -3.53 -6.80
N LEU A 5 1.27 -4.08 -5.69
CA LEU A 5 2.12 -4.65 -4.63
C LEU A 5 2.83 -5.93 -5.05
N PHE A 6 2.35 -6.62 -6.09
CA PHE A 6 3.05 -7.77 -6.67
C PHE A 6 4.15 -7.36 -7.64
N LEU A 7 4.14 -6.15 -8.20
CA LEU A 7 5.16 -5.69 -9.15
C LEU A 7 6.58 -5.73 -8.55
N PRO A 8 6.84 -5.19 -7.33
CA PRO A 8 8.17 -5.30 -6.73
C PRO A 8 8.58 -6.73 -6.40
N ARG A 9 7.62 -7.60 -6.10
CA ARG A 9 7.89 -9.02 -5.87
C ARG A 9 8.29 -9.71 -7.18
N TRP A 10 7.60 -9.43 -8.28
CA TRP A 10 7.94 -9.96 -9.61
C TRP A 10 9.27 -9.41 -10.14
N ALA A 11 9.59 -8.15 -9.83
CA ALA A 11 10.87 -7.53 -10.15
C ALA A 11 12.03 -8.00 -9.24
N GLY A 12 11.76 -8.81 -8.21
CA GLY A 12 12.78 -9.27 -7.24
C GLY A 12 13.24 -8.19 -6.26
N TRP A 13 12.59 -7.03 -6.23
CA TRP A 13 12.94 -5.88 -5.40
C TRP A 13 12.40 -5.96 -3.98
N SER A 14 11.33 -6.74 -3.77
CA SER A 14 10.78 -7.00 -2.44
C SER A 14 11.08 -8.43 -1.99
N LYS A 15 11.79 -8.56 -0.88
CA LYS A 15 11.98 -9.84 -0.17
C LYS A 15 10.77 -10.17 0.72
N VAL A 16 9.84 -9.22 0.97
CA VAL A 16 8.64 -9.39 1.80
C VAL A 16 7.40 -9.54 0.92
N ASP A 17 6.57 -10.52 1.27
CA ASP A 17 5.15 -10.45 0.93
C ASP A 17 4.44 -9.66 2.04
N VAL A 18 4.21 -8.37 1.80
CA VAL A 18 3.65 -7.45 2.81
C VAL A 18 2.20 -7.79 3.12
N LEU A 19 1.45 -8.38 2.18
CA LEU A 19 0.11 -8.89 2.47
C LEU A 19 0.20 -10.05 3.48
N LYS A 20 1.04 -11.05 3.21
CA LYS A 20 1.26 -12.16 4.14
C LYS A 20 1.83 -11.70 5.49
N ALA A 21 2.72 -10.72 5.49
CA ALA A 21 3.29 -10.15 6.70
C ALA A 21 2.23 -9.43 7.53
N GLY A 22 1.43 -8.55 6.91
CA GLY A 22 0.34 -7.85 7.60
C GLY A 22 -0.71 -8.80 8.16
N GLY A 23 -1.08 -9.86 7.44
CA GLY A 23 -1.99 -10.87 7.99
C GLY A 23 -1.35 -11.70 9.10
N ALA A 24 -0.05 -11.98 9.03
CA ALA A 24 0.67 -12.69 10.07
C ALA A 24 0.77 -11.89 11.39
N LEU A 25 0.60 -10.56 11.37
CA LEU A 25 0.46 -9.77 12.60
C LEU A 25 -0.78 -10.18 13.41
N LEU A 26 -1.86 -10.60 12.75
CA LEU A 26 -3.11 -10.97 13.43
C LEU A 26 -3.22 -12.47 13.70
N VAL A 27 -2.87 -13.30 12.71
CA VAL A 27 -3.10 -14.75 12.78
C VAL A 27 -1.81 -15.55 12.92
N GLY A 28 -0.65 -14.91 13.02
CA GLY A 28 0.65 -15.58 13.03
C GLY A 28 1.01 -16.20 11.69
N MET A 29 2.10 -16.99 11.67
CA MET A 29 2.59 -17.68 10.46
C MET A 29 1.83 -18.98 10.18
N ASN A 30 0.55 -18.87 9.84
CA ASN A 30 -0.26 -20.03 9.43
C ASN A 30 -0.71 -19.93 7.96
N ALA A 31 -1.43 -20.95 7.48
CA ALA A 31 -1.95 -21.03 6.12
C ALA A 31 -2.90 -19.88 5.75
N ARG A 32 -3.55 -19.25 6.75
CA ARG A 32 -4.51 -18.16 6.57
C ARG A 32 -3.87 -16.76 6.53
N ALA A 33 -2.58 -16.63 6.84
CA ALA A 33 -1.91 -15.33 6.93
C ALA A 33 -2.05 -14.49 5.65
N PHE A 34 -1.86 -15.10 4.48
CA PHE A 34 -2.03 -14.39 3.21
C PHE A 34 -3.48 -13.94 2.97
N ALA A 35 -4.45 -14.85 3.16
CA ALA A 35 -5.86 -14.54 2.97
C ALA A 35 -6.35 -13.45 3.94
N THR A 36 -5.90 -13.51 5.19
CA THR A 36 -6.20 -12.51 6.22
C THR A 36 -5.64 -11.14 5.83
N GLY A 37 -4.37 -11.09 5.44
CA GLY A 37 -3.73 -9.84 5.01
C GLY A 37 -4.35 -9.24 3.75
N MET A 38 -4.73 -10.09 2.79
CA MET A 38 -5.47 -9.68 1.60
C MET A 38 -6.84 -9.08 1.96
N GLY A 39 -7.60 -9.74 2.86
CA GLY A 39 -8.87 -9.23 3.35
C GLY A 39 -8.74 -7.86 4.01
N ILE A 40 -7.76 -7.70 4.92
CA ILE A 40 -7.46 -6.42 5.56
C ILE A 40 -7.12 -5.36 4.52
N HIS A 41 -6.24 -5.68 3.56
CA HIS A 41 -5.81 -4.72 2.55
C HIS A 41 -6.99 -4.24 1.68
N LEU A 42 -7.90 -5.13 1.30
CA LEU A 42 -9.10 -4.77 0.54
C LEU A 42 -10.06 -3.89 1.35
N VAL A 43 -10.35 -4.27 2.60
CA VAL A 43 -11.22 -3.49 3.49
C VAL A 43 -10.64 -2.10 3.75
N MET A 44 -9.34 -2.02 4.03
CA MET A 44 -8.63 -0.75 4.21
C MET A 44 -8.67 0.07 2.92
N GLY A 45 -8.48 -0.54 1.75
CA GLY A 45 -8.56 0.16 0.47
C GLY A 45 -9.92 0.80 0.23
N VAL A 46 -11.01 0.11 0.58
CA VAL A 46 -12.37 0.66 0.53
C VAL A 46 -12.54 1.78 1.58
N GLY A 47 -12.07 1.59 2.81
CA GLY A 47 -12.12 2.64 3.84
C GLY A 47 -11.38 3.91 3.43
N PHE A 48 -10.16 3.78 2.93
CA PHE A 48 -9.35 4.90 2.45
C PHE A 48 -9.96 5.61 1.24
N SER A 49 -10.68 4.91 0.35
CA SER A 49 -11.31 5.57 -0.79
C SER A 49 -12.40 6.57 -0.34
N PHE A 50 -13.21 6.22 0.67
CA PHE A 50 -14.17 7.16 1.25
C PHE A 50 -13.48 8.35 1.93
N LEU A 51 -12.40 8.09 2.69
CA LEU A 51 -11.63 9.17 3.31
C LEU A 51 -11.04 10.14 2.27
N TYR A 52 -10.53 9.62 1.15
CA TYR A 52 -10.02 10.45 0.06
C TYR A 52 -11.11 11.20 -0.68
N ALA A 53 -12.28 10.59 -0.90
CA ALA A 53 -13.41 11.27 -1.52
C ALA A 53 -13.84 12.49 -0.68
N VAL A 54 -13.91 12.35 0.64
CA VAL A 54 -14.21 13.44 1.56
C VAL A 54 -13.12 14.52 1.49
N PHE A 55 -11.84 14.15 1.59
CA PHE A 55 -10.73 15.09 1.52
C PHE A 55 -10.71 15.89 0.21
N LEU A 56 -10.86 15.19 -0.93
CA LEU A 56 -10.88 15.81 -2.24
C LEU A 56 -12.07 16.75 -2.42
N GLY A 57 -13.24 16.35 -1.91
CA GLY A 57 -14.46 17.17 -1.94
C GLY A 57 -14.30 18.52 -1.23
N PHE A 58 -13.53 18.58 -0.14
CA PHE A 58 -13.20 19.85 0.53
C PHE A 58 -12.05 20.62 -0.13
N SER A 59 -11.14 19.93 -0.81
CA SER A 59 -9.92 20.54 -1.36
C SER A 59 -10.14 21.41 -2.60
N HIS A 60 -11.26 21.22 -3.32
CA HIS A 60 -11.50 21.78 -4.66
C HIS A 60 -10.36 21.56 -5.66
N LEU A 61 -9.45 20.60 -5.39
CA LEU A 61 -8.36 20.26 -6.29
C LEU A 61 -8.87 19.40 -7.44
N PRO A 62 -8.46 19.67 -8.69
CA PRO A 62 -8.80 18.80 -9.80
C PRO A 62 -8.19 17.43 -9.58
N PHE A 63 -9.00 16.38 -9.65
CA PHE A 63 -8.51 15.01 -9.52
C PHE A 63 -8.10 14.47 -10.89
N ASN A 64 -6.78 14.51 -11.15
CA ASN A 64 -6.14 14.11 -12.40
C ASN A 64 -4.89 13.27 -12.10
N THR A 65 -4.15 12.85 -13.13
CA THR A 65 -2.94 12.02 -12.97
C THR A 65 -1.93 12.59 -11.97
N LEU A 66 -1.69 13.91 -11.99
CA LEU A 66 -0.70 14.55 -11.12
C LEU A 66 -1.18 14.57 -9.66
N THR A 67 -2.41 15.02 -9.39
CA THR A 67 -2.95 15.03 -8.02
C THR A 67 -3.16 13.62 -7.48
N GLY A 68 -3.53 12.67 -8.34
CA GLY A 68 -3.56 11.24 -8.03
C GLY A 68 -2.18 10.69 -7.64
N ALA A 69 -1.13 11.04 -8.38
CA ALA A 69 0.24 10.64 -8.06
C ALA A 69 0.75 11.27 -6.75
N LEU A 70 0.41 12.52 -6.48
CA LEU A 70 0.76 13.21 -5.23
C LEU A 70 0.04 12.58 -4.03
N LEU A 71 -1.27 12.32 -4.15
CA LEU A 71 -2.04 11.64 -3.10
C LEU A 71 -1.53 10.22 -2.88
N GLY A 72 -1.21 9.50 -3.97
CA GLY A 72 -0.54 8.21 -3.93
C GLY A 72 0.81 8.26 -3.22
N SER A 73 1.63 9.28 -3.48
CA SER A 73 2.90 9.51 -2.79
C SER A 73 2.69 9.71 -1.28
N LEU A 74 1.77 10.60 -0.90
CA LEU A 74 1.49 10.90 0.50
C LEU A 74 1.03 9.65 1.26
N HIS A 75 0.05 8.94 0.70
CA HIS A 75 -0.42 7.68 1.28
C HIS A 75 0.70 6.63 1.34
N GLY A 76 1.47 6.51 0.26
CA GLY A 76 2.59 5.57 0.16
C GLY A 76 3.65 5.82 1.22
N VAL A 77 3.99 7.08 1.53
CA VAL A 77 4.92 7.42 2.61
C VAL A 77 4.36 6.99 3.96
N VAL A 78 3.09 7.32 4.25
CA VAL A 78 2.44 6.93 5.50
C VAL A 78 2.44 5.40 5.67
N VAL A 79 2.02 4.68 4.64
CA VAL A 79 1.97 3.21 4.65
C VAL A 79 3.38 2.62 4.74
N MET A 80 4.36 3.18 4.03
CA MET A 80 5.76 2.74 4.10
C MET A 80 6.31 2.86 5.52
N LEU A 81 6.08 3.99 6.20
CA LEU A 81 6.51 4.20 7.58
C LEU A 81 5.81 3.23 8.54
N LEU A 82 4.49 3.05 8.40
CA LEU A 82 3.74 2.08 9.21
C LEU A 82 4.24 0.64 8.98
N VAL A 83 4.52 0.26 7.74
CA VAL A 83 5.10 -1.05 7.42
C VAL A 83 6.50 -1.19 8.01
N ALA A 84 7.34 -0.16 7.96
CA ALA A 84 8.66 -0.20 8.59
C ALA A 84 8.54 -0.45 10.10
N ILE A 85 7.71 0.31 10.79
CA ILE A 85 7.52 0.19 12.24
C ILE A 85 6.89 -1.16 12.61
N LEU A 86 5.77 -1.52 11.97
CA LEU A 86 4.99 -2.71 12.37
C LEU A 86 5.62 -4.02 11.88
N ILE A 87 6.24 -4.02 10.70
CA ILE A 87 6.74 -5.25 10.06
C ILE A 87 8.24 -5.40 10.25
N MET A 88 9.02 -4.32 10.15
CA MET A 88 10.48 -4.40 10.20
C MET A 88 11.01 -4.24 11.63
N GLU A 89 10.32 -3.53 12.53
CA GLU A 89 10.77 -3.38 13.92
C GLU A 89 9.99 -4.28 14.89
N HIS A 90 8.65 -4.30 14.79
CA HIS A 90 7.80 -4.88 15.84
C HIS A 90 7.15 -6.22 15.48
N HIS A 91 7.41 -6.79 14.29
CA HIS A 91 6.73 -8.01 13.88
C HIS A 91 7.08 -9.17 14.83
N PRO A 92 6.13 -10.00 15.30
CA PRO A 92 6.38 -11.11 16.23
C PRO A 92 7.23 -12.25 15.65
N VAL A 93 7.70 -12.12 14.40
CA VAL A 93 8.43 -13.16 13.68
C VAL A 93 9.69 -12.52 13.08
N ALA A 94 10.85 -12.93 13.61
CA ALA A 94 12.16 -12.34 13.31
C ALA A 94 12.49 -12.25 11.81
N ARG A 95 12.02 -13.20 10.99
CA ARG A 95 12.26 -13.19 9.53
C ARG A 95 11.75 -11.94 8.80
N TYR A 96 10.86 -11.16 9.45
CA TYR A 96 10.33 -9.92 8.88
C TYR A 96 11.14 -8.69 9.22
N HIS A 97 12.03 -8.76 10.21
CA HIS A 97 12.88 -7.65 10.66
C HIS A 97 14.05 -7.35 9.72
N GLU A 98 14.62 -8.37 9.08
CA GLU A 98 15.82 -8.23 8.23
C GLU A 98 15.50 -7.73 6.81
N ARG A 99 14.80 -6.60 6.70
CA ARG A 99 14.35 -6.07 5.42
C ARG A 99 14.92 -4.67 5.21
N GLY A 100 15.67 -4.53 4.12
CA GLY A 100 16.27 -3.26 3.74
C GLY A 100 15.24 -2.25 3.19
N PRO A 101 15.63 -0.96 3.10
CA PRO A 101 14.77 0.14 2.67
C PRO A 101 14.13 -0.05 1.28
N ALA A 102 14.73 -0.91 0.45
CA ALA A 102 14.19 -1.29 -0.86
C ALA A 102 12.73 -1.79 -0.81
N THR A 103 12.33 -2.51 0.24
CA THR A 103 10.93 -2.98 0.39
C THR A 103 9.97 -1.80 0.55
N GLY A 104 10.35 -0.81 1.37
CA GLY A 104 9.55 0.39 1.60
C GLY A 104 9.44 1.24 0.35
N LEU A 105 10.57 1.46 -0.34
CA LEU A 105 10.61 2.22 -1.61
C LEU A 105 9.79 1.54 -2.71
N ALA A 106 9.83 0.22 -2.79
CA ALA A 106 8.98 -0.57 -3.66
C ALA A 106 7.48 -0.35 -3.38
N HIS A 107 7.10 -0.31 -2.10
CA HIS A 107 5.72 -0.01 -1.70
C HIS A 107 5.33 1.42 -2.04
N LEU A 108 6.21 2.39 -1.79
CA LEU A 108 5.98 3.78 -2.17
C LEU A 108 5.75 3.88 -3.68
N GLY A 109 6.61 3.27 -4.50
CA GLY A 109 6.46 3.24 -5.95
C GLY A 109 5.13 2.65 -6.41
N ALA A 110 4.70 1.53 -5.81
CA ALA A 110 3.39 0.94 -6.09
C ALA A 110 2.23 1.91 -5.78
N HIS A 111 2.35 2.69 -4.70
CA HIS A 111 1.32 3.67 -4.34
C HIS A 111 1.26 4.86 -5.29
N ILE A 112 2.43 5.36 -5.71
CA ILE A 112 2.53 6.45 -6.69
C ILE A 112 1.92 6.02 -8.03
N LEU A 113 2.31 4.84 -8.52
CA LEU A 113 1.85 4.33 -9.82
C LEU A 113 0.34 4.12 -9.87
N TYR A 114 -0.24 3.52 -8.82
CA TYR A 114 -1.69 3.34 -8.78
C TYR A 114 -2.42 4.67 -8.57
N GLY A 115 -1.89 5.58 -7.74
CA GLY A 115 -2.46 6.92 -7.58
C GLY A 115 -2.52 7.67 -8.92
N ALA A 116 -1.42 7.64 -9.68
CA ALA A 116 -1.35 8.19 -11.03
C ALA A 116 -2.38 7.52 -11.97
N THR A 117 -2.49 6.19 -11.91
CA THR A 117 -3.44 5.41 -12.74
C THR A 117 -4.89 5.80 -12.43
N VAL A 118 -5.25 5.89 -11.15
CA VAL A 118 -6.61 6.28 -10.72
C VAL A 118 -6.91 7.72 -11.15
N GLY A 119 -5.98 8.64 -10.93
CA GLY A 119 -6.12 10.04 -11.35
C GLY A 119 -6.26 10.17 -12.88
N TRP A 120 -5.54 9.35 -13.65
CA TRP A 120 -5.69 9.30 -15.10
C TRP A 120 -7.06 8.80 -15.52
N VAL A 121 -7.52 7.67 -14.97
CA VAL A 121 -8.85 7.11 -15.27
C VAL A 121 -9.96 8.09 -14.94
N VAL A 122 -9.94 8.70 -13.76
CA VAL A 122 -10.97 9.69 -13.38
C VAL A 122 -10.86 10.94 -14.24
N GLY A 123 -9.65 11.36 -14.61
CA GLY A 123 -9.44 12.47 -15.53
C GLY A 123 -9.99 12.23 -16.94
N LEU A 124 -10.15 10.99 -17.39
CA LEU A 124 -10.81 10.67 -18.66
C LEU A 124 -12.34 10.73 -18.58
N MET A 125 -12.90 10.72 -17.37
CA MET A 125 -14.35 10.70 -17.13
C MET A 125 -14.94 12.08 -16.84
N ASN A 126 -14.08 13.09 -16.66
CA ASN A 126 -14.43 14.51 -16.46
C ASN A 126 -14.07 15.32 -17.71
#